data_AF-A0A527VZB1-F1
#
_entry.id   AF-A0A527VZB1-F1
#
_cell.length_a   1.000
_cell.length_b   1.000
_cell.length_c   1.000
_cell.angle_alpha   90.00
_cell.angle_beta   90.00
_cell.angle_gamma   90.00
#
_symmetry.space_group_name_H-M   'P 1'
#
loop_
_entity.id
_entity.type
_entity.pdbx_description
1 polymer ?
#
loop_
_entity_poly.entity_id
_entity_poly.type
_entity_poly.pdbx_seq_one_letter_code
_entity_poly.pdbx_strand_id
1 'polypeptide(L)'
;ATHRVAYGSRIFVDDGDKVKRGQRIAEWDPYTRPILTEIEGRVAFEDLVDGISVQETADESTGITKREVIDWRSTPRGSDLKPAIVIQDAKGKVGKLSKGGDARFLLSVEAILSVEPGAHVKPGDVLARIPMESAKTKDITGGLPRVAELFEARRPKDHAIIAEIDGTIRFGRDYKNKRRIIIEPHDSTLEPVEYLIPKGKPFHLQDGDVIEKGDYILDGNPAPHDILAIKGVEALASYLVNEIQEVYRLQGVSINDKHIEVIVRQMLQKVEITTQGDSTYIPGDHVDVIELEEV
;
A
#
# COMPACT_ATOMS: atom_id res chain seq x y z
N ALA A 1 -13.53 20.50 4.03
CA ALA A 1 -12.51 19.75 3.27
C ALA A 1 -12.20 18.50 4.05
N THR A 2 -12.23 17.34 3.40
CA THR A 2 -11.93 16.05 4.03
C THR A 2 -10.52 15.66 3.58
N HIS A 3 -9.63 15.42 4.53
CA HIS A 3 -8.25 15.03 4.25
C HIS A 3 -8.00 13.66 4.85
N ARG A 4 -7.46 12.76 4.04
CA ARG A 4 -7.07 11.43 4.49
C ARG A 4 -5.71 11.53 5.19
N VAL A 5 -5.62 10.99 6.39
CA VAL A 5 -4.40 11.01 7.21
C VAL A 5 -3.73 9.65 7.09
N ALA A 6 -2.42 9.62 6.80
CA ALA A 6 -1.69 8.38 6.62
C ALA A 6 -1.52 7.64 7.96
N TYR A 7 -1.42 6.30 7.91
CA TYR A 7 -1.12 5.51 9.09
C TYR A 7 0.21 5.94 9.73
N GLY A 8 0.22 6.06 11.06
CA GLY A 8 1.34 6.53 11.83
C GLY A 8 1.66 8.02 11.72
N SER A 9 0.73 8.81 11.18
CA SER A 9 0.83 10.27 11.26
C SER A 9 0.76 10.74 12.71
N ARG A 10 1.58 11.73 13.05
CA ARG A 10 1.49 12.47 14.30
C ARG A 10 0.41 13.54 14.18
N ILE A 11 -0.65 13.41 14.95
CA ILE A 11 -1.75 14.38 15.00
C ILE A 11 -1.43 15.44 16.07
N PHE A 12 -1.70 16.72 15.77
CA PHE A 12 -1.43 17.86 16.65
C PHE A 12 -2.70 18.53 17.20
N VAL A 13 -3.87 17.98 16.89
CA VAL A 13 -5.18 18.54 17.24
C VAL A 13 -6.09 17.43 17.77
N ASP A 14 -6.94 17.75 18.74
CA ASP A 14 -7.89 16.80 19.29
C ASP A 14 -9.25 16.87 18.57
N ASP A 15 -10.09 15.86 18.76
CA ASP A 15 -11.44 15.86 18.21
C ASP A 15 -12.27 17.01 18.77
N GLY A 16 -12.93 17.77 17.89
CA GLY A 16 -13.70 18.97 18.24
C GLY A 16 -12.90 20.27 18.36
N ASP A 17 -11.58 20.25 18.17
CA ASP A 17 -10.77 21.46 18.24
C ASP A 17 -11.08 22.47 17.12
N LYS A 18 -11.08 23.76 17.49
CA LYS A 18 -11.21 24.86 16.51
C LYS A 18 -9.85 25.15 15.88
N VAL A 19 -9.66 24.69 14.65
CA VAL A 19 -8.44 24.93 13.87
C VAL A 19 -8.50 26.23 13.06
N LYS A 20 -7.37 26.92 12.93
CA LYS A 20 -7.24 28.10 12.06
C LYS A 20 -6.73 27.69 10.67
N ARG A 21 -7.11 28.46 9.64
CA ARG A 21 -6.55 28.26 8.30
C ARG A 21 -5.01 28.37 8.34
N GLY A 22 -4.33 27.33 7.86
CA GLY A 22 -2.86 27.24 7.85
C GLY A 22 -2.24 26.59 9.08
N GLN A 23 -3.04 26.18 10.08
CA GLN A 23 -2.54 25.41 11.21
C GLN A 23 -2.16 23.99 10.78
N ARG A 24 -0.97 23.51 11.21
CA ARG A 24 -0.55 22.12 11.00
C ARG A 24 -1.40 21.21 11.89
N ILE A 25 -2.14 20.30 11.27
CA ILE A 25 -3.05 19.37 11.96
C ILE A 25 -2.45 17.96 12.11
N ALA A 26 -1.60 17.56 11.16
CA ALA A 26 -0.93 16.26 11.15
C ALA A 26 0.42 16.34 10.42
N GLU A 27 1.32 15.42 10.73
CA GLU A 27 2.63 15.25 10.08
C GLU A 27 2.96 13.76 9.95
N TRP A 28 3.52 13.39 8.80
CA TRP A 28 3.96 12.03 8.52
C TRP A 28 5.17 12.04 7.59
N ASP A 29 5.90 10.94 7.58
CA ASP A 29 7.00 10.71 6.63
C ASP A 29 6.43 10.21 5.29
N PRO A 30 6.67 10.90 4.16
CA PRO A 30 6.19 10.46 2.86
C PRO A 30 7.01 9.32 2.24
N TYR A 31 8.15 8.95 2.82
CA TYR A 31 9.08 7.97 2.26
C TYR A 31 9.06 6.63 3.01
N THR A 32 8.55 6.61 4.24
CA THR A 32 8.50 5.40 5.05
C THR A 32 7.17 5.21 5.73
N ARG A 33 6.71 3.96 5.82
CA ARG A 33 5.56 3.56 6.64
C ARG A 33 6.06 3.03 7.98
N PRO A 34 5.71 3.67 9.12
CA PRO A 34 6.11 3.18 10.42
C PRO A 34 5.24 1.99 10.84
N ILE A 35 5.87 1.01 11.50
CA ILE A 35 5.19 -0.02 12.29
C ILE A 35 5.20 0.47 13.73
N LEU A 36 4.01 0.66 14.30
CA LEU A 36 3.82 1.21 15.64
C LEU A 36 3.32 0.14 16.62
N THR A 37 3.67 0.29 17.89
CA THR A 37 3.03 -0.49 18.97
C THR A 37 1.82 0.24 19.55
N GLU A 38 0.76 -0.50 19.88
CA GLU A 38 -0.40 0.01 20.62
C GLU A 38 -0.27 -0.21 22.14
N ILE A 39 0.70 -1.02 22.56
CA ILE A 39 0.89 -1.41 23.96
C ILE A 39 2.27 -1.00 24.48
N GLU A 40 2.34 -0.81 25.80
CA GLU A 40 3.59 -0.62 26.52
C GLU A 40 4.23 -1.97 26.83
N GLY A 41 5.55 -2.08 26.71
CA GLY A 41 6.27 -3.28 27.08
C GLY A 41 7.74 -3.29 26.66
N ARG A 42 8.36 -4.46 26.77
CA ARG A 42 9.74 -4.68 26.29
C ARG A 42 9.75 -5.33 24.93
N VAL A 43 10.58 -4.80 24.04
CA VAL A 43 10.81 -5.35 22.71
C VAL A 43 11.57 -6.66 22.83
N ALA A 44 11.08 -7.71 22.18
CA ALA A 44 11.83 -8.92 21.92
C ALA A 44 11.75 -9.28 20.44
N PHE A 45 12.81 -9.91 19.94
CA PHE A 45 12.94 -10.30 18.55
C PHE A 45 12.62 -11.78 18.41
N GLU A 46 11.75 -12.11 17.46
CA GLU A 46 11.37 -13.48 17.10
C GLU A 46 11.88 -13.74 15.67
N ASP A 47 12.65 -14.81 15.49
CA ASP A 47 13.23 -15.22 14.20
C ASP A 47 14.06 -14.14 13.46
N LEU A 48 14.57 -13.13 14.18
CA LEU A 48 15.54 -12.16 13.67
C LEU A 48 16.97 -12.62 14.00
N VAL A 49 17.67 -13.14 13.00
CA VAL A 49 19.03 -13.66 13.11
C VAL A 49 19.98 -12.87 12.22
N ASP A 50 21.03 -12.32 12.82
CA ASP A 50 22.03 -11.53 12.10
C ASP A 50 22.75 -12.36 11.02
N GLY A 51 22.90 -11.78 9.83
CA GLY A 51 23.48 -12.41 8.65
C GLY A 51 22.56 -13.41 7.92
N ILE A 52 21.37 -13.72 8.46
CA ILE A 52 20.38 -14.59 7.81
C ILE A 52 19.12 -13.82 7.47
N SER A 53 18.52 -13.14 8.45
CA SER A 53 17.29 -12.37 8.27
C SER A 53 17.49 -10.88 8.53
N VAL A 54 18.57 -10.48 9.20
CA VAL A 54 18.93 -9.08 9.44
C VAL A 54 20.35 -8.83 8.97
N GLN A 55 20.57 -7.68 8.34
CA GLN A 55 21.89 -7.21 7.98
C GLN A 55 22.07 -5.77 8.48
N GLU A 56 23.27 -5.47 8.96
CA GLU A 56 23.70 -4.11 9.23
C GLU A 56 24.26 -3.49 7.95
N THR A 57 23.64 -2.41 7.51
CA THR A 57 24.07 -1.62 6.37
C THR A 57 24.42 -0.23 6.88
N ALA A 58 25.63 0.24 6.60
CA ALA A 58 25.96 1.64 6.83
C ALA A 58 25.31 2.48 5.73
N ASP A 59 24.53 3.48 6.11
CA ASP A 59 24.02 4.44 5.15
C ASP A 59 25.18 5.32 4.66
N GLU A 60 25.51 5.24 3.37
CA GLU A 60 26.65 5.95 2.77
C GLU A 60 26.57 7.46 2.92
N SER A 61 25.36 8.02 3.08
CA SER A 61 25.13 9.46 3.17
C SER A 61 25.26 10.03 4.59
N THR A 62 24.84 9.26 5.60
CA THR A 62 24.81 9.73 7.00
C THR A 62 25.85 9.07 7.89
N GLY A 63 26.44 7.95 7.46
CA GLY A 63 27.34 7.13 8.25
C GLY A 63 26.66 6.39 9.40
N ILE A 64 25.33 6.49 9.52
CA ILE A 64 24.54 5.80 10.54
C ILE A 64 24.34 4.36 10.08
N THR A 65 24.63 3.40 10.96
CA THR A 65 24.32 1.99 10.72
C THR A 65 22.83 1.75 10.91
N LYS A 66 22.18 1.21 9.87
CA LYS A 66 20.79 0.77 9.92
C LYS A 66 20.75 -0.76 9.88
N ARG A 67 19.89 -1.35 10.71
CA ARG A 67 19.58 -2.78 10.68
C ARG A 67 18.39 -2.99 9.77
N GLU A 68 18.60 -3.70 8.68
CA GLU A 68 17.59 -3.96 7.65
C GLU A 68 17.30 -5.45 7.56
N VAL A 69 16.01 -5.78 7.37
CA VAL A 69 15.57 -7.15 7.17
C VAL A 69 15.85 -7.56 5.72
N ILE A 70 16.67 -8.59 5.53
CA ILE A 70 17.02 -9.14 4.21
C ILE A 70 16.13 -10.32 3.85
N ASP A 71 16.11 -10.76 2.59
CA ASP A 71 15.30 -11.92 2.20
C ASP A 71 15.87 -13.23 2.79
N TRP A 72 15.39 -13.57 3.99
CA TRP A 72 15.77 -14.76 4.75
C TRP A 72 15.43 -16.07 4.03
N ARG A 73 14.47 -16.04 3.08
CA ARG A 73 14.06 -17.24 2.32
C ARG A 73 15.04 -17.61 1.21
N SER A 74 15.91 -16.68 0.82
CA SER A 74 17.00 -16.97 -0.12
C SER A 74 18.05 -17.93 0.46
N THR A 75 18.14 -18.01 1.78
CA THR A 75 19.11 -18.83 2.50
C THR A 75 18.45 -20.13 2.99
N PRO A 76 19.05 -21.31 2.76
CA PRO A 76 18.48 -22.59 3.21
C PRO A 76 18.25 -22.69 4.73
N ARG A 77 19.02 -21.93 5.53
CA ARG A 77 18.88 -21.84 6.99
C ARG A 77 17.76 -20.90 7.44
N GLY A 78 17.21 -20.10 6.53
CA GLY A 78 16.21 -19.09 6.85
C GLY A 78 14.80 -19.43 6.37
N SER A 79 14.57 -20.49 5.58
CA SER A 79 13.27 -20.74 4.94
C SER A 79 12.06 -20.80 5.89
N ASP A 80 12.28 -21.25 7.12
CA ASP A 80 11.23 -21.42 8.13
C ASP A 80 11.09 -20.22 9.08
N LEU A 81 12.00 -19.25 8.99
CA LEU A 81 11.98 -18.05 9.84
C LEU A 81 10.75 -17.19 9.54
N LYS A 82 10.15 -16.65 10.59
CA LYS A 82 9.09 -15.64 10.52
C LYS A 82 9.52 -14.39 11.30
N PRO A 83 10.44 -13.58 10.75
CA PRO A 83 10.97 -12.40 11.44
C PRO A 83 9.85 -11.50 11.95
N ALA A 84 9.84 -11.26 13.24
CA ALA A 84 8.82 -10.45 13.91
C ALA A 84 9.39 -9.72 15.12
N ILE A 85 8.78 -8.57 15.43
CA ILE A 85 8.99 -7.87 16.69
C ILE A 85 7.81 -8.22 17.59
N VAL A 86 8.09 -8.73 18.79
CA VAL A 86 7.06 -9.00 19.80
C VAL A 86 7.22 -8.03 20.97
N ILE A 87 6.10 -7.56 21.50
CA ILE A 87 6.09 -6.73 22.70
C ILE A 87 5.69 -7.60 23.88
N GLN A 88 6.59 -7.75 24.84
CA GLN A 88 6.43 -8.58 26.02
C GLN A 88 6.03 -7.74 27.24
N ASP A 89 5.17 -8.33 28.08
CA ASP A 89 4.84 -7.82 29.40
C ASP A 89 6.00 -8.01 30.39
N ALA A 90 5.84 -7.51 31.62
CA ALA A 90 6.85 -7.67 32.68
C ALA A 90 7.13 -9.14 33.05
N LYS A 91 6.30 -10.10 32.62
CA LYS A 91 6.43 -11.55 32.86
C LYS A 91 6.99 -12.29 31.63
N GLY A 92 7.40 -11.58 30.59
CA GLY A 92 7.96 -12.15 29.36
C GLY A 92 6.90 -12.79 28.44
N LYS A 93 5.62 -12.60 28.69
CA LYS A 93 4.55 -13.06 27.80
C LYS A 93 4.26 -12.01 26.74
N VAL A 94 3.99 -12.45 25.51
CA VAL A 94 3.57 -11.54 24.44
C VAL A 94 2.25 -10.88 24.85
N GLY A 95 2.22 -9.55 24.82
CA GLY A 95 1.02 -8.77 25.10
C GLY A 95 -0.07 -9.04 24.07
N LYS A 96 -1.31 -8.64 24.37
CA LYS A 96 -2.42 -8.72 23.41
C LYS A 96 -2.74 -7.33 22.86
N LEU A 97 -3.00 -7.25 21.56
CA LEU A 97 -3.41 -6.01 20.91
C LEU A 97 -4.87 -5.70 21.21
N SER A 98 -5.21 -4.41 21.13
CA SER A 98 -6.58 -3.94 21.35
C SER A 98 -7.56 -4.48 20.30
N LYS A 99 -7.06 -4.68 19.07
CA LYS A 99 -7.79 -5.21 17.90
C LYS A 99 -7.92 -6.74 17.88
N GLY A 100 -7.43 -7.43 18.93
CA GLY A 100 -7.31 -8.88 18.95
C GLY A 100 -5.98 -9.37 18.37
N GLY A 101 -5.55 -10.56 18.80
CA GLY A 101 -4.24 -11.12 18.45
C GLY A 101 -3.13 -10.80 19.45
N ASP A 102 -1.98 -11.45 19.23
CA ASP A 102 -0.76 -11.22 20.00
C ASP A 102 -0.08 -9.95 19.47
N ALA A 103 0.62 -9.21 20.33
CA ALA A 103 1.47 -8.06 19.98
C ALA A 103 2.74 -8.52 19.26
N ARG A 104 2.54 -9.17 18.13
CA ARG A 104 3.53 -9.72 17.21
C ARG A 104 3.39 -8.99 15.88
N PHE A 105 4.40 -8.21 15.55
CA PHE A 105 4.48 -7.41 14.34
C PHE A 105 5.40 -8.11 13.35
N LEU A 106 4.82 -8.71 12.31
CA LEU A 106 5.58 -9.39 11.27
C LEU A 106 6.37 -8.37 10.44
N LEU A 107 7.63 -8.67 10.18
CA LEU A 107 8.50 -7.83 9.38
C LEU A 107 8.59 -8.37 7.95
N SER A 108 8.53 -7.47 6.97
CA SER A 108 8.83 -7.80 5.58
C SER A 108 10.31 -7.60 5.26
N VAL A 109 10.71 -8.09 4.09
CA VAL A 109 11.99 -7.71 3.48
C VAL A 109 12.04 -6.19 3.35
N GLU A 110 13.24 -5.61 3.49
CA GLU A 110 13.54 -4.17 3.46
C GLU A 110 13.01 -3.36 4.66
N ALA A 111 12.41 -4.01 5.66
CA ALA A 111 12.02 -3.33 6.88
C ALA A 111 13.27 -2.89 7.66
N ILE A 112 13.33 -1.60 8.02
CA ILE A 112 14.42 -1.01 8.80
C ILE A 112 14.03 -1.02 10.27
N LEU A 113 14.76 -1.76 11.09
CA LEU A 113 14.54 -1.84 12.53
C LEU A 113 14.87 -0.49 13.17
N SER A 114 13.95 0.00 14.01
CA SER A 114 14.09 1.29 14.71
C SER A 114 14.30 1.14 16.22
N VAL A 115 14.26 -0.09 16.72
CA VAL A 115 14.40 -0.45 18.14
C VAL A 115 15.42 -1.56 18.31
N GLU A 116 15.96 -1.65 19.52
CA GLU A 116 16.87 -2.72 19.94
C GLU A 116 16.14 -3.75 20.83
N PRO A 117 16.59 -5.01 20.85
CA PRO A 117 16.02 -6.01 21.75
C PRO A 117 16.21 -5.59 23.22
N GLY A 118 15.17 -5.73 24.02
CA GLY A 118 15.14 -5.31 25.43
C GLY A 118 14.77 -3.85 25.67
N ALA A 119 14.66 -3.03 24.61
CA ALA A 119 14.21 -1.65 24.72
C ALA A 119 12.77 -1.58 25.27
N HIS A 120 12.51 -0.58 26.11
CA HIS A 120 11.17 -0.29 26.60
C HIS A 120 10.46 0.64 25.63
N VAL A 121 9.26 0.27 25.19
CA VAL A 121 8.45 1.03 24.23
C VAL A 121 7.09 1.35 24.82
N LYS A 122 6.52 2.48 24.40
CA LYS A 122 5.20 2.97 24.76
C LYS A 122 4.26 2.96 23.56
N PRO A 123 2.94 3.01 23.77
CA PRO A 123 1.98 3.16 22.68
C PRO A 123 2.32 4.36 21.79
N GLY A 124 2.38 4.13 20.48
CA GLY A 124 2.76 5.13 19.47
C GLY A 124 4.26 5.17 19.12
N ASP A 125 5.11 4.40 19.81
CA ASP A 125 6.52 4.29 19.44
C ASP A 125 6.71 3.44 18.16
N VAL A 126 7.70 3.83 17.34
CA VAL A 126 8.02 3.19 16.06
C VAL A 126 8.96 2.00 16.29
N LEU A 127 8.50 0.80 15.94
CA LEU A 127 9.27 -0.44 16.01
C LEU A 127 10.16 -0.64 14.78
N ALA A 128 9.62 -0.40 13.60
CA ALA A 128 10.33 -0.53 12.34
C ALA A 128 9.73 0.44 11.29
N ARG A 129 10.46 0.67 10.21
CA ARG A 129 10.03 1.50 9.08
C ARG A 129 10.17 0.72 7.79
N ILE A 130 9.13 0.73 6.96
CA ILE A 130 9.17 0.11 5.64
C ILE A 130 9.31 1.24 4.61
N PRO A 131 10.39 1.28 3.81
CA PRO A 131 10.51 2.21 2.70
C PRO A 131 9.37 2.04 1.69
N MET A 132 8.77 3.13 1.25
CA MET A 132 7.72 3.08 0.23
C MET A 132 8.33 2.85 -1.15
N GLU A 133 7.72 1.99 -1.97
CA GLU A 133 8.19 1.74 -3.34
C GLU A 133 8.13 3.01 -4.18
N SER A 134 7.12 3.87 -3.97
CA SER A 134 7.00 5.19 -4.61
C SER A 134 8.19 6.13 -4.34
N ALA A 135 8.92 5.93 -3.23
CA ALA A 135 10.14 6.68 -2.94
C ALA A 135 11.33 6.21 -3.79
N LYS A 136 11.39 4.90 -4.10
CA LYS A 136 12.41 4.29 -4.96
C LYS A 136 12.12 4.54 -6.44
N THR A 137 10.85 4.45 -6.84
CA THR A 137 10.39 4.53 -8.23
C THR A 137 10.08 5.97 -8.68
N LYS A 138 10.79 6.97 -8.12
CA LYS A 138 10.98 8.27 -8.82
C LYS A 138 11.97 8.16 -9.98
N ASP A 139 12.13 6.95 -10.53
CA ASP A 139 12.84 6.72 -11.78
C ASP A 139 11.92 7.11 -12.95
N ILE A 140 11.67 8.42 -13.06
CA ILE A 140 10.90 9.08 -14.14
C ILE A 140 11.71 9.05 -15.46
N THR A 141 12.87 8.40 -15.47
CA THR A 141 13.78 8.30 -16.63
C THR A 141 13.19 7.53 -17.81
N GLY A 142 12.05 6.86 -17.62
CA GLY A 142 11.33 6.16 -18.69
C GLY A 142 10.88 7.05 -19.84
N GLY A 143 10.78 8.38 -19.67
CA GLY A 143 10.44 9.31 -20.75
C GLY A 143 9.14 8.96 -21.49
N LEU A 144 9.14 9.10 -22.81
CA LEU A 144 8.00 8.76 -23.70
C LEU A 144 7.48 7.31 -23.55
N PRO A 145 8.32 6.27 -23.39
CA PRO A 145 7.85 4.90 -23.12
C PRO A 145 6.83 4.78 -21.99
N ARG A 146 7.00 5.51 -20.88
CA ARG A 146 6.05 5.49 -19.76
C ARG A 146 4.69 6.08 -20.14
N VAL A 147 4.71 7.16 -20.93
CA VAL A 147 3.48 7.78 -21.46
C VAL A 147 2.75 6.82 -22.39
N ALA A 148 3.48 6.08 -23.23
CA ALA A 148 2.90 5.04 -24.09
C ALA A 148 2.26 3.91 -23.26
N GLU A 149 2.92 3.43 -22.20
CA GLU A 149 2.34 2.43 -21.30
C GLU A 149 1.02 2.89 -20.66
N LEU A 150 0.95 4.16 -20.25
CA LEU A 150 -0.25 4.76 -19.66
C LEU A 150 -1.40 4.88 -20.67
N PHE A 151 -1.11 5.31 -21.91
CA PHE A 151 -2.13 5.39 -22.97
C PHE A 151 -2.58 4.04 -23.50
N GLU A 152 -1.69 3.04 -23.52
CA GLU A 152 -2.06 1.66 -23.84
C GLU A 152 -2.76 0.94 -22.69
N ALA A 153 -2.94 1.60 -21.53
CA ALA A 153 -3.53 1.05 -20.31
C ALA A 153 -2.89 -0.28 -19.87
N ARG A 154 -1.60 -0.48 -20.18
CA ARG A 154 -0.92 -1.76 -19.89
C ARG A 154 -0.82 -1.98 -18.39
N ARG A 155 -1.07 -3.23 -17.95
CA ARG A 155 -0.81 -3.64 -16.57
C ARG A 155 0.71 -3.70 -16.32
N PRO A 156 1.24 -2.93 -15.35
CA PRO A 156 2.65 -3.02 -14.97
C PRO A 156 3.01 -4.42 -14.47
N LYS A 157 4.25 -4.85 -14.70
CA LYS A 157 4.76 -6.13 -14.16
C LYS A 157 4.71 -6.14 -12.64
N ASP A 158 5.16 -5.04 -12.04
CA ASP A 158 5.13 -4.78 -10.60
C ASP A 158 4.00 -3.81 -10.26
N HIS A 159 2.76 -4.23 -10.53
CA HIS A 159 1.59 -3.42 -10.22
C HIS A 159 1.30 -3.42 -8.72
N ALA A 160 0.82 -2.28 -8.24
CA ALA A 160 0.20 -2.18 -6.92
C ALA A 160 -1.07 -3.03 -6.85
N ILE A 161 -1.37 -3.51 -5.66
CA ILE A 161 -2.64 -4.18 -5.37
C ILE A 161 -3.46 -3.23 -4.51
N ILE A 162 -4.67 -2.91 -4.95
CA ILE A 162 -5.59 -2.00 -4.28
C ILE A 162 -6.75 -2.82 -3.70
N ALA A 163 -7.20 -2.48 -2.50
CA ALA A 163 -8.36 -3.09 -1.85
C ALA A 163 -9.66 -2.77 -2.61
N GLU A 164 -10.38 -3.82 -3.00
CA GLU A 164 -11.66 -3.72 -3.71
C GLU A 164 -12.85 -3.47 -2.79
N ILE A 165 -12.71 -3.88 -1.53
CA ILE A 165 -13.72 -3.75 -0.47
C ILE A 165 -13.08 -3.17 0.79
N ASP A 166 -13.90 -2.53 1.62
CA ASP A 166 -13.55 -2.19 3.00
C ASP A 166 -13.66 -3.42 3.92
N GLY A 167 -12.85 -3.45 4.97
CA GLY A 167 -12.89 -4.54 5.93
C GLY A 167 -11.64 -4.64 6.80
N THR A 168 -11.40 -5.85 7.31
CA THR A 168 -10.27 -6.18 8.16
C THR A 168 -9.37 -7.21 7.50
N ILE A 169 -8.06 -6.97 7.56
CA ILE A 169 -7.04 -7.86 7.00
C ILE A 169 -6.91 -9.12 7.85
N ARG A 170 -7.01 -10.27 7.18
CA ARG A 170 -6.68 -11.60 7.71
C ARG A 170 -5.64 -12.31 6.89
N PHE A 171 -4.75 -13.02 7.57
CA PHE A 171 -3.77 -13.88 6.91
C PHE A 171 -4.34 -15.29 6.74
N GLY A 172 -4.48 -15.71 5.48
CA GLY A 172 -4.86 -17.07 5.13
C GLY A 172 -3.68 -18.04 5.11
N ARG A 173 -3.95 -19.30 4.75
CA ARG A 173 -2.87 -20.27 4.52
C ARG A 173 -2.10 -19.89 3.25
N ASP A 174 -0.80 -19.69 3.39
CA ASP A 174 0.10 -19.43 2.28
C ASP A 174 -0.02 -20.49 1.18
N TYR A 175 0.12 -20.05 -0.08
CA TYR A 175 0.08 -20.92 -1.24
C TYR A 175 1.39 -20.82 -2.03
N LYS A 176 2.20 -21.88 -1.97
CA LYS A 176 3.55 -21.91 -2.57
C LYS A 176 4.38 -20.70 -2.09
N ASN A 177 4.91 -19.91 -3.01
CA ASN A 177 5.69 -18.69 -2.71
C ASN A 177 4.84 -17.42 -2.60
N LYS A 178 3.51 -17.56 -2.49
CA LYS A 178 2.57 -16.44 -2.33
C LYS A 178 1.95 -16.47 -0.93
N ARG A 179 1.89 -15.30 -0.32
CA ARG A 179 1.14 -15.01 0.91
C ARG A 179 -0.31 -14.79 0.55
N ARG A 180 -1.22 -15.43 1.29
CA ARG A 180 -2.66 -15.22 1.12
C ARG A 180 -3.15 -14.17 2.11
N ILE A 181 -3.68 -13.09 1.59
CA ILE A 181 -4.33 -12.03 2.36
C ILE A 181 -5.83 -12.09 2.05
N ILE A 182 -6.66 -11.98 3.06
CA ILE A 182 -8.12 -11.99 2.94
C ILE A 182 -8.62 -10.69 3.56
N ILE A 183 -9.46 -9.95 2.84
CA ILE A 183 -10.20 -8.84 3.43
C ILE A 183 -11.55 -9.38 3.88
N GLU A 184 -11.78 -9.41 5.18
CA GLU A 184 -13.08 -9.73 5.78
C GLU A 184 -13.92 -8.45 5.86
N PRO A 185 -15.02 -8.34 5.09
CA PRO A 185 -15.87 -7.16 5.13
C PRO A 185 -16.53 -7.00 6.50
N HIS A 186 -16.78 -5.75 6.90
CA HIS A 186 -17.54 -5.46 8.12
C HIS A 186 -19.03 -5.82 7.95
N ASP A 187 -19.53 -5.78 6.72
CA ASP A 187 -20.86 -6.26 6.37
C ASP A 187 -20.84 -7.76 6.04
N SER A 188 -21.51 -8.55 6.88
CA SER A 188 -21.63 -10.01 6.73
C SER A 188 -22.38 -10.48 5.46
N THR A 189 -23.02 -9.56 4.72
CA THR A 189 -23.69 -9.87 3.45
C THR A 189 -22.73 -9.91 2.26
N LEU A 190 -21.54 -9.33 2.40
CA LEU A 190 -20.50 -9.32 1.37
C LEU A 190 -19.56 -10.52 1.52
N GLU A 191 -19.11 -11.07 0.40
CA GLU A 191 -18.13 -12.15 0.40
C GLU A 191 -16.71 -11.62 0.66
N PRO A 192 -15.88 -12.33 1.44
CA PRO A 192 -14.47 -11.97 1.61
C PRO A 192 -13.70 -12.03 0.30
N VAL A 193 -12.80 -11.06 0.09
CA VAL A 193 -11.95 -11.01 -1.11
C VAL A 193 -10.54 -11.49 -0.75
N GLU A 194 -10.01 -12.44 -1.55
CA GLU A 194 -8.67 -12.98 -1.35
C GLU A 194 -7.64 -12.42 -2.35
N TYR A 195 -6.46 -12.07 -1.83
CA TYR A 195 -5.30 -11.61 -2.59
C TYR A 195 -4.09 -12.54 -2.39
N LEU A 196 -3.35 -12.79 -3.47
CA LEU A 196 -2.13 -13.61 -3.44
C LEU A 196 -0.89 -12.75 -3.73
N ILE A 197 -0.15 -12.43 -2.68
CA ILE A 197 0.99 -11.51 -2.74
C ILE A 197 2.30 -12.32 -2.78
N PRO A 198 3.22 -12.07 -3.72
CA PRO A 198 4.53 -12.72 -3.70
C PRO A 198 5.27 -12.42 -2.40
N LYS A 199 5.75 -13.44 -1.68
CA LYS A 199 6.40 -13.24 -0.38
C LYS A 199 7.66 -12.37 -0.46
N GLY A 200 8.33 -12.32 -1.62
CA GLY A 200 9.55 -11.54 -1.83
C GLY A 200 9.33 -10.02 -1.86
N LYS A 201 8.08 -9.55 -1.98
CA LYS A 201 7.80 -8.11 -2.00
C LYS A 201 7.63 -7.54 -0.58
N PRO A 202 8.04 -6.28 -0.34
CA PRO A 202 7.74 -5.57 0.91
C PRO A 202 6.23 -5.55 1.19
N PHE A 203 5.84 -5.74 2.44
CA PHE A 203 4.44 -5.81 2.86
C PHE A 203 4.29 -5.24 4.26
N HIS A 204 3.38 -4.28 4.42
CA HIS A 204 3.31 -3.43 5.61
C HIS A 204 2.13 -3.72 6.52
N LEU A 205 1.07 -4.34 6.01
CA LEU A 205 -0.15 -4.62 6.77
C LEU A 205 0.06 -5.76 7.76
N GLN A 206 -0.66 -5.70 8.88
CA GLN A 206 -0.69 -6.68 9.97
C GLN A 206 -2.08 -7.32 10.09
N ASP A 207 -2.16 -8.43 10.82
CA ASP A 207 -3.44 -9.11 11.04
C ASP A 207 -4.33 -8.24 11.93
N GLY A 208 -5.58 -8.04 11.52
CA GLY A 208 -6.51 -7.14 12.22
C GLY A 208 -6.44 -5.68 11.78
N ASP A 209 -5.59 -5.31 10.81
CA ASP A 209 -5.59 -3.95 10.26
C ASP A 209 -6.89 -3.67 9.50
N VAL A 210 -7.44 -2.47 9.71
CA VAL A 210 -8.62 -1.99 8.99
C VAL A 210 -8.17 -1.36 7.69
N ILE A 211 -8.85 -1.70 6.60
CA ILE A 211 -8.57 -1.22 5.26
C ILE A 211 -9.84 -0.67 4.64
N GLU A 212 -9.74 0.46 3.94
CA GLU A 212 -10.85 1.01 3.18
C GLU A 212 -10.70 0.67 1.70
N LYS A 213 -11.83 0.61 0.99
CA LYS A 213 -11.83 0.46 -0.46
C LYS A 213 -10.93 1.53 -1.11
N GLY A 214 -10.01 1.09 -1.95
CA GLY A 214 -9.06 1.98 -2.62
C GLY A 214 -7.69 2.13 -1.93
N ASP A 215 -7.47 1.48 -0.79
CA ASP A 215 -6.17 1.41 -0.13
C ASP A 215 -5.17 0.49 -0.80
N TYR A 216 -3.89 0.82 -0.69
CA TYR A 216 -2.81 0.00 -1.21
C TYR A 216 -2.52 -1.15 -0.25
N ILE A 217 -2.82 -2.37 -0.69
CA ILE A 217 -2.40 -3.62 -0.04
C ILE A 217 -0.92 -3.86 -0.31
N LEU A 218 -0.53 -3.69 -1.58
CA LEU A 218 0.84 -3.77 -2.05
C LEU A 218 1.17 -2.48 -2.78
N ASP A 219 2.33 -1.91 -2.45
CA ASP A 219 2.84 -0.72 -3.13
C ASP A 219 3.28 -1.03 -4.56
N GLY A 220 3.40 0.01 -5.38
CA GLY A 220 3.76 -0.09 -6.79
C GLY A 220 2.91 0.82 -7.67
N ASN A 221 3.08 0.68 -8.99
CA ASN A 221 2.30 1.46 -9.95
C ASN A 221 0.91 0.82 -10.12
N PRO A 222 -0.18 1.51 -9.80
CA PRO A 222 -1.51 0.94 -9.93
C PRO A 222 -1.86 0.71 -11.40
N ALA A 223 -2.54 -0.40 -11.70
CA ALA A 223 -3.04 -0.64 -13.03
C ALA A 223 -4.25 0.28 -13.32
N PRO A 224 -4.30 0.96 -14.47
CA PRO A 224 -5.43 1.83 -14.84
C PRO A 224 -6.80 1.13 -14.74
N HIS A 225 -6.88 -0.13 -15.16
CA HIS A 225 -8.11 -0.93 -15.08
C HIS A 225 -8.59 -1.13 -13.64
N ASP A 226 -7.67 -1.35 -12.70
CA ASP A 226 -8.02 -1.61 -11.30
C ASP A 226 -8.48 -0.30 -10.63
N ILE A 227 -7.86 0.84 -11.00
CA ILE A 227 -8.33 2.16 -10.56
C ILE A 227 -9.75 2.43 -11.07
N LEU A 228 -10.04 2.12 -12.34
CA LEU A 228 -11.37 2.31 -12.92
C LEU A 228 -12.42 1.46 -12.20
N ALA A 229 -12.14 0.17 -12.00
CA ALA A 229 -13.07 -0.76 -11.37
C ALA A 229 -13.34 -0.42 -9.89
N ILE A 230 -12.31 0.04 -9.16
CA ILE A 230 -12.40 0.27 -7.71
C ILE A 230 -12.81 1.70 -7.39
N LYS A 231 -12.15 2.69 -7.99
CA LYS A 231 -12.29 4.12 -7.66
C LYS A 231 -13.13 4.90 -8.67
N GLY A 232 -13.43 4.32 -9.83
CA GLY A 232 -14.27 4.94 -10.86
C GLY A 232 -13.54 5.87 -11.81
N VAL A 233 -14.33 6.48 -12.70
CA VAL A 233 -13.86 7.26 -13.85
C VAL A 233 -13.08 8.50 -13.44
N GLU A 234 -13.58 9.28 -12.48
CA GLU A 234 -12.95 10.53 -12.05
C GLU A 234 -11.55 10.30 -11.43
N ALA A 235 -11.43 9.24 -10.62
CA ALA A 235 -10.17 8.87 -9.98
C ALA A 235 -9.15 8.39 -11.02
N LEU A 236 -9.59 7.58 -12.00
CA LEU A 236 -8.71 7.16 -13.09
C LEU A 236 -8.26 8.36 -13.94
N ALA A 237 -9.19 9.25 -14.31
CA ALA A 237 -8.87 10.40 -15.12
C ALA A 237 -7.85 11.31 -14.43
N SER A 238 -8.06 11.59 -13.15
CA SER A 238 -7.12 12.36 -12.33
C SER A 238 -5.75 11.68 -12.23
N TYR A 239 -5.71 10.35 -12.10
CA TYR A 239 -4.47 9.58 -12.05
C TYR A 239 -3.69 9.70 -13.38
N LEU A 240 -4.34 9.43 -14.52
CA LEU A 240 -3.70 9.49 -15.84
C LEU A 240 -3.19 10.89 -16.17
N VAL A 241 -4.00 11.93 -15.89
CA VAL A 241 -3.60 13.32 -16.10
C VAL A 241 -2.35 13.65 -15.29
N ASN A 242 -2.33 13.33 -14.00
CA ASN A 242 -1.20 13.63 -13.13
C ASN A 242 0.07 12.87 -13.53
N GLU A 243 0.00 11.56 -13.79
CA GLU A 243 1.17 10.75 -14.17
C GLU A 243 1.81 11.23 -15.48
N ILE A 244 1.00 11.47 -16.52
CA ILE A 244 1.49 11.95 -17.81
C ILE A 244 2.11 13.34 -17.65
N GLN A 245 1.44 14.20 -16.89
CA GLN A 245 1.89 15.55 -16.61
C GLN A 245 3.22 15.57 -15.85
N GLU A 246 3.45 14.65 -14.91
CA GLU A 246 4.72 14.54 -14.19
C GLU A 246 5.89 14.20 -15.13
N VAL A 247 5.69 13.34 -16.13
CA VAL A 247 6.71 13.01 -17.13
C VAL A 247 7.10 14.26 -17.95
N TYR A 248 6.12 15.02 -18.44
CA TYR A 248 6.39 16.24 -19.19
C TYR A 248 7.04 17.33 -18.32
N ARG A 249 6.56 17.51 -17.08
CA ARG A 249 7.15 18.45 -16.12
C ARG A 249 8.62 18.12 -15.86
N LEU A 250 8.97 16.85 -15.72
CA LEU A 250 10.36 16.44 -15.51
C LEU A 250 11.26 16.75 -16.71
N GLN A 251 10.71 16.69 -17.93
CA GLN A 251 11.40 17.12 -19.15
C GLN A 251 11.43 18.65 -19.34
N GLY A 252 10.88 19.41 -18.40
CA GLY A 252 10.81 20.87 -18.45
C GLY A 252 9.73 21.40 -19.41
N VAL A 253 8.83 20.55 -19.89
CA VAL A 253 7.73 20.95 -20.78
C VAL A 253 6.46 21.15 -19.96
N SER A 254 5.96 22.38 -19.91
CA SER A 254 4.67 22.69 -19.28
C SER A 254 3.53 22.49 -20.27
N ILE A 255 2.68 21.48 -20.05
CA ILE A 255 1.43 21.27 -20.79
C ILE A 255 0.27 21.62 -19.85
N ASN A 256 -0.80 22.19 -20.37
CA ASN A 256 -2.02 22.40 -19.57
C ASN A 256 -2.84 21.11 -19.52
N ASP A 257 -3.36 20.76 -18.34
CA ASP A 257 -4.09 19.51 -18.07
C ASP A 257 -5.23 19.27 -19.08
N LYS A 258 -5.89 20.34 -19.57
CA LYS A 258 -6.96 20.28 -20.59
C LYS A 258 -6.59 19.47 -21.84
N HIS A 259 -5.31 19.46 -22.22
CA HIS A 259 -4.86 18.73 -23.41
C HIS A 259 -4.80 17.23 -23.16
N ILE A 260 -4.38 16.83 -21.96
CA ILE A 260 -4.31 15.42 -21.55
C ILE A 260 -5.73 14.91 -21.28
N GLU A 261 -6.58 15.72 -20.65
CA GLU A 261 -7.99 15.40 -20.42
C GLU A 261 -8.75 15.07 -21.70
N VAL A 262 -8.46 15.75 -22.82
CA VAL A 262 -9.08 15.43 -24.12
C VAL A 262 -8.75 14.01 -24.55
N ILE A 263 -7.53 13.53 -24.34
CA ILE A 263 -7.13 12.17 -24.72
C ILE A 263 -7.73 11.16 -23.74
N VAL A 264 -7.67 11.44 -22.44
CA VAL A 264 -8.26 10.59 -21.39
C VAL A 264 -9.77 10.43 -21.61
N ARG A 265 -10.46 11.49 -22.03
CA ARG A 265 -11.87 11.41 -22.44
C ARG A 265 -12.09 10.41 -23.57
N GLN A 266 -11.23 10.40 -24.60
CA GLN A 266 -11.33 9.46 -25.72
C GLN A 266 -11.09 8.01 -25.29
N MET A 267 -10.19 7.78 -24.32
CA MET A 267 -9.98 6.44 -23.76
C MET A 267 -11.20 5.91 -23.01
N LEU A 268 -12.00 6.80 -22.41
CA LEU A 268 -13.15 6.48 -21.57
C LEU A 268 -14.50 6.53 -22.32
N GLN A 269 -14.48 6.60 -23.65
CA GLN A 269 -15.70 6.66 -24.46
C GLN A 269 -16.47 5.35 -24.54
N LYS A 270 -15.80 4.22 -24.35
CA LYS A 270 -16.42 2.91 -24.55
C LYS A 270 -16.81 2.27 -23.23
N VAL A 271 -17.96 1.61 -23.25
CA VAL A 271 -18.47 0.77 -22.15
C VAL A 271 -18.63 -0.67 -22.64
N GLU A 272 -18.31 -1.61 -21.77
CA GLU A 272 -18.51 -3.03 -22.01
C GLU A 272 -19.90 -3.45 -21.50
N ILE A 273 -20.69 -4.07 -22.36
CA ILE A 273 -22.02 -4.57 -22.00
C ILE A 273 -21.87 -5.86 -21.20
N THR A 274 -22.36 -5.88 -19.95
CA THR A 274 -22.33 -7.08 -19.09
C THR A 274 -23.61 -7.90 -19.18
N THR A 275 -24.74 -7.23 -19.40
CA THR A 275 -26.07 -7.85 -19.49
C THR A 275 -26.84 -7.23 -20.66
N GLN A 276 -27.46 -8.08 -21.46
CA GLN A 276 -28.14 -7.69 -22.69
C GLN A 276 -29.44 -6.92 -22.44
N GLY A 277 -30.18 -7.24 -21.38
CA GLY A 277 -31.50 -6.67 -21.12
C GLY A 277 -32.45 -6.83 -22.30
N ASP A 278 -33.15 -5.75 -22.66
CA ASP A 278 -34.05 -5.68 -23.82
C ASP A 278 -33.38 -5.11 -25.08
N SER A 279 -32.07 -4.89 -25.04
CA SER A 279 -31.31 -4.33 -26.16
C SER A 279 -30.86 -5.41 -27.16
N THR A 280 -30.40 -4.97 -28.34
CA THR A 280 -29.80 -5.86 -29.35
C THR A 280 -28.34 -6.21 -29.07
N TYR A 281 -27.72 -5.63 -28.02
CA TYR A 281 -26.31 -5.82 -27.71
C TYR A 281 -26.04 -7.17 -27.06
N ILE A 282 -24.84 -7.70 -27.28
CA ILE A 282 -24.40 -8.97 -26.72
C ILE A 282 -23.46 -8.69 -25.54
N PRO A 283 -23.48 -9.50 -24.46
CA PRO A 283 -22.49 -9.39 -23.40
C PRO A 283 -21.05 -9.49 -23.95
N GLY A 284 -20.20 -8.52 -23.62
CA GLY A 284 -18.84 -8.35 -24.13
C GLY A 284 -18.70 -7.34 -25.28
N ASP A 285 -19.82 -6.84 -25.84
CA ASP A 285 -19.78 -5.77 -26.82
C ASP A 285 -19.26 -4.46 -26.21
N HIS A 286 -18.48 -3.72 -27.00
CA HIS A 286 -17.93 -2.42 -26.60
C HIS A 286 -18.61 -1.32 -27.40
N VAL A 287 -19.49 -0.56 -26.75
CA VAL A 287 -20.34 0.48 -27.36
C VAL A 287 -19.91 1.85 -26.86
N ASP A 288 -20.10 2.89 -27.67
CA ASP A 288 -19.88 4.27 -27.20
C ASP A 288 -20.93 4.63 -26.15
N VAL A 289 -20.53 5.33 -25.09
CA VAL A 289 -21.44 5.76 -24.01
C VAL A 289 -22.62 6.56 -24.58
N ILE A 290 -22.37 7.41 -25.57
CA ILE A 290 -23.41 8.25 -26.18
C ILE A 290 -24.42 7.38 -26.95
N GLU A 291 -23.95 6.37 -27.69
CA GLU A 291 -24.83 5.45 -28.41
C GLU A 291 -25.67 4.61 -27.46
N LEU A 292 -25.09 4.18 -26.33
CA LEU A 292 -25.82 3.43 -25.31
C LEU A 292 -26.89 4.27 -24.61
N GLU A 293 -26.65 5.56 -24.37
CA GLU A 293 -27.64 6.47 -23.75
C GLU A 293 -28.86 6.73 -24.64
N GLU A 294 -28.77 6.49 -25.95
CA GLU A 294 -29.87 6.66 -26.90
C GLU A 294 -30.80 5.44 -27.00
N VAL A 295 -30.39 4.28 -26.44
CA VAL A 295 -31.11 2.98 -26.50
C VAL A 295 -31.92 2.75 -25.23
#